data_AF-C5T4P2-F1
#
_entry.id   AF-C5T4P2-F1
#
_cell.length_a   1.000
_cell.length_b   1.000
_cell.length_c   1.000
_cell.angle_alpha   90.00
_cell.angle_beta   90.00
_cell.angle_gamma   90.00
#
_symmetry.space_group_name_H-M   'P 1'
#
loop_
_entity.id
_entity.type
_entity.pdbx_description
1 polymer ?
#
loop_
_entity_poly.entity_id
_entity_poly.type
_entity_poly.pdbx_seq_one_letter_code
_entity_poly.pdbx_strand_id
1 'polypeptide(L)'
;MRVEIQYRWRVKSPAGKWFNTRHTATEASIRKEYPEATPVQGTRTERVVLDQPAELLAAGAHGPRAHSSVLIWPCTIPGRDGRIVLSGIPSNYTVTQEGDDWVVMLGGTLEMYRGPGPVRIEARS
;
A
#
# COMPACT_ATOMS: atom_id res chain seq x y z
N MET A 1 -3.88 3.07 -11.50
CA MET A 1 -2.46 2.88 -11.16
C MET A 1 -1.73 4.16 -11.48
N ARG A 2 -1.04 4.78 -10.51
CA ARG A 2 -0.30 6.03 -10.66
C ARG A 2 1.20 5.84 -10.46
N VAL A 3 2.01 6.56 -11.23
CA VAL A 3 3.46 6.59 -11.02
C VAL A 3 3.78 7.78 -10.14
N GLU A 4 4.31 7.53 -8.94
CA GLU A 4 4.85 8.57 -8.08
C GLU A 4 6.34 8.77 -8.38
N ILE A 5 6.70 10.03 -8.61
CA ILE A 5 8.08 10.43 -8.82
C ILE A 5 8.61 11.01 -7.51
N GLN A 6 9.75 10.47 -7.06
CA GLN A 6 10.43 10.92 -5.86
C GLN A 6 11.84 11.37 -6.19
N TYR A 7 12.35 12.31 -5.39
CA TYR A 7 13.72 12.82 -5.49
C TYR A 7 14.33 12.87 -4.09
N ARG A 8 15.67 12.90 -4.01
CA ARG A 8 16.30 13.57 -2.87
C ARG A 8 16.14 15.07 -3.04
N TRP A 9 16.00 15.77 -1.94
CA TRP A 9 15.69 17.19 -1.95
C TRP A 9 16.81 17.98 -1.31
N ARG A 10 17.11 19.14 -1.87
CA ARG A 10 17.93 20.16 -1.23
C ARG A 10 17.00 21.11 -0.51
N VAL A 11 17.13 21.15 0.80
CA VAL A 11 16.27 21.92 1.71
C VAL A 11 17.11 22.86 2.56
N LYS A 12 16.48 23.89 3.10
CA LYS A 12 17.11 24.87 3.98
C LYS A 12 16.70 24.58 5.41
N SER A 13 17.67 24.50 6.32
CA SER A 13 17.38 24.37 7.74
C SER A 13 16.75 25.66 8.29
N PRO A 14 16.06 25.61 9.44
CA PRO A 14 15.61 26.81 10.14
C PRO A 14 16.75 27.80 10.45
N ALA A 15 17.99 27.29 10.59
CA ALA A 15 19.20 28.09 10.77
C ALA A 15 19.77 28.65 9.44
N GLY A 16 19.07 28.47 8.31
CA GLY A 16 19.42 29.01 7.00
C GLY A 16 20.44 28.22 6.19
N LYS A 17 20.91 27.06 6.70
CA LYS A 17 21.92 26.23 6.02
C LYS A 17 21.26 25.26 5.05
N TRP A 18 21.76 25.20 3.83
CA TRP A 18 21.32 24.22 2.84
C TRP A 18 21.90 22.83 3.10
N PHE A 19 21.08 21.80 2.98
CA PHE A 19 21.48 20.40 3.06
C PHE A 19 20.62 19.51 2.16
N ASN A 20 21.11 18.31 1.86
CA ASN A 20 20.38 17.31 1.07
C ASN A 20 19.69 16.30 2.01
N THR A 21 18.45 15.95 1.70
CA THR A 21 17.73 14.88 2.41
C THR A 21 18.40 13.53 2.17
N ARG A 22 18.39 12.68 3.21
CA ARG A 22 18.93 11.31 3.11
C ARG A 22 17.97 10.38 2.38
N HIS A 23 16.67 10.59 2.57
CA HIS A 23 15.58 9.82 1.96
C HIS A 23 14.96 10.56 0.77
N THR A 24 14.34 9.80 -0.12
CA THR A 24 13.56 10.32 -1.24
C THR A 24 12.13 10.64 -0.80
N ALA A 25 11.58 11.72 -1.33
CA ALA A 25 10.20 12.14 -1.06
C ALA A 25 9.53 12.64 -2.33
N THR A 26 8.20 12.65 -2.34
CA THR A 26 7.43 13.34 -3.38
C THR A 26 7.46 14.85 -3.14
N GLU A 27 7.29 15.61 -4.21
CA GLU A 27 7.23 17.07 -4.16
C GLU A 27 6.13 17.58 -3.23
N ALA A 28 4.94 16.96 -3.30
CA ALA A 28 3.80 17.31 -2.46
C ALA A 28 4.06 17.06 -0.96
N SER A 29 4.91 16.08 -0.61
CA SER A 29 5.23 15.81 0.79
C SER A 29 6.29 16.75 1.33
N ILE A 30 7.39 16.95 0.61
CA ILE A 30 8.51 17.74 1.12
C ILE A 30 8.18 19.23 1.19
N ARG A 31 7.39 19.76 0.25
CA ARG A 31 7.05 21.19 0.19
C ARG A 31 6.11 21.63 1.32
N LYS A 32 5.43 20.68 2.00
CA LYS A 32 4.65 20.98 3.21
C LYS A 32 5.54 21.45 4.36
N GLU A 33 6.74 20.89 4.47
CA GLU A 33 7.69 21.20 5.54
C GLU A 33 8.76 22.20 5.07
N TYR A 34 9.20 22.11 3.81
CA TYR A 34 10.22 22.95 3.21
C TYR A 34 9.72 23.52 1.87
N PRO A 35 8.99 24.65 1.87
CA PRO A 35 8.39 25.22 0.65
C PRO A 35 9.41 25.56 -0.45
N GLU A 36 10.63 25.89 -0.04
CA GLU A 36 11.78 26.25 -0.90
C GLU A 36 12.62 25.03 -1.33
N ALA A 37 12.15 23.80 -1.06
CA ALA A 37 12.85 22.58 -1.44
C ALA A 37 13.04 22.48 -2.95
N THR A 38 14.25 22.12 -3.37
CA THR A 38 14.59 21.89 -4.78
C THR A 38 15.03 20.44 -5.01
N PRO A 39 14.61 19.79 -6.11
CA PRO A 39 14.97 18.40 -6.36
C PRO A 39 16.45 18.29 -6.75
N VAL A 40 17.14 17.29 -6.19
CA VAL A 40 18.52 16.96 -6.56
C VAL A 40 18.49 16.16 -7.86
N GLN A 41 18.99 16.76 -8.93
CA GLN A 41 19.07 16.14 -10.26
C GLN A 41 19.90 14.84 -10.19
N GLY A 42 19.45 13.80 -10.92
CA GLY A 42 20.09 12.48 -10.91
C GLY A 42 19.67 11.54 -9.77
N THR A 43 18.77 11.97 -8.88
CA THR A 43 18.24 11.14 -7.77
C THR A 43 16.77 10.73 -7.96
N ARG A 44 16.29 10.80 -9.20
CA ARG A 44 14.91 10.46 -9.57
C ARG A 44 14.67 8.97 -9.33
N THR A 45 13.64 8.68 -8.55
CA THR A 45 13.12 7.33 -8.34
C THR A 45 11.66 7.31 -8.73
N GLU A 46 11.28 6.33 -9.55
CA GLU A 46 9.89 6.13 -9.95
C GLU A 46 9.32 4.95 -9.16
N ARG A 47 8.17 5.17 -8.53
CA ARG A 47 7.45 4.14 -7.80
C ARG A 47 6.05 4.01 -8.37
N VAL A 48 5.72 2.82 -8.84
CA VAL A 48 4.35 2.50 -9.24
C VAL A 48 3.53 2.32 -7.98
N VAL A 49 2.50 3.14 -7.83
CA VAL A 49 1.50 3.08 -6.76
C VAL A 49 0.18 2.68 -7.40
N LEU A 50 -0.46 1.62 -6.88
CA LEU A 50 -1.78 1.22 -7.38
C LEU A 50 -2.82 2.23 -6.87
N ASP A 51 -3.74 2.68 -7.74
CA ASP A 51 -4.81 3.64 -7.38
C ASP A 51 -5.98 2.97 -6.65
N GLN A 52 -5.92 1.65 -6.47
CA GLN A 52 -6.86 0.93 -5.62
C GLN A 52 -6.43 1.14 -4.16
N PRO A 53 -7.36 1.11 -3.18
CA PRO A 53 -7.01 1.22 -1.76
C PRO A 53 -6.19 -0.02 -1.36
N ALA A 54 -4.89 0.06 -1.61
CA ALA A 54 -3.89 -0.93 -1.31
C ALA A 54 -3.24 -0.61 0.04
N GLU A 55 -4.02 -0.12 1.01
CA GLU A 55 -3.48 0.17 2.35
C GLU A 55 -3.06 -1.10 3.10
N LEU A 56 -3.32 -2.31 2.58
CA LEU A 56 -3.09 -3.55 3.33
C LEU A 56 -2.31 -4.66 2.66
N LEU A 57 -1.70 -4.44 1.49
CA LEU A 57 -0.79 -5.45 0.92
C LEU A 57 0.67 -5.32 1.39
N ALA A 58 1.06 -4.23 2.03
CA ALA A 58 2.46 -3.98 2.39
C ALA A 58 2.79 -4.12 3.89
N ALA A 59 1.81 -4.09 4.80
CA ALA A 59 2.07 -4.09 6.24
C ALA A 59 2.18 -5.50 6.87
N GLY A 60 1.98 -6.58 6.09
CA GLY A 60 2.03 -7.96 6.57
C GLY A 60 3.33 -8.73 6.32
N ALA A 61 4.36 -8.10 5.75
CA ALA A 61 5.65 -8.75 5.46
C ALA A 61 6.55 -8.92 6.71
N HIS A 62 5.95 -9.10 7.90
CA HIS A 62 6.67 -9.32 9.14
C HIS A 62 6.29 -10.67 9.76
N GLY A 63 7.07 -11.70 9.40
CA GLY A 63 7.21 -12.94 10.15
C GLY A 63 7.08 -14.22 9.32
N PRO A 64 7.77 -15.32 9.68
CA PRO A 64 7.64 -16.62 9.06
C PRO A 64 6.34 -17.28 9.55
N ARG A 65 5.18 -16.78 9.14
CA ARG A 65 3.90 -17.46 9.39
C ARG A 65 3.47 -18.18 8.12
N ALA A 66 3.15 -19.46 8.27
CA ALA A 66 2.65 -20.30 7.19
C ALA A 66 1.46 -19.62 6.51
N HIS A 67 1.57 -19.42 5.20
CA HIS A 67 0.54 -18.81 4.37
C HIS A 67 -0.59 -19.81 4.12
N SER A 68 -1.54 -19.92 5.06
CA SER A 68 -2.57 -20.98 5.05
C SER A 68 -3.86 -20.64 4.30
N SER A 69 -4.06 -19.41 3.81
CA SER A 69 -5.31 -19.02 3.12
C SER A 69 -5.09 -18.13 1.90
N VAL A 70 -6.11 -18.06 1.05
CA VAL A 70 -6.17 -17.21 -0.14
C VAL A 70 -7.49 -16.45 -0.15
N LEU A 71 -7.43 -15.13 -0.27
CA LEU A 71 -8.57 -14.27 -0.60
C LEU A 71 -8.80 -14.33 -2.11
N ILE A 72 -10.02 -14.67 -2.51
CA ILE A 72 -10.47 -14.71 -3.90
C ILE A 72 -11.54 -13.62 -4.08
N TRP A 73 -11.36 -12.75 -5.08
CA TRP A 73 -12.41 -11.82 -5.49
C TRP A 73 -12.66 -11.93 -7.00
N PRO A 74 -13.90 -11.67 -7.46
CA PRO A 74 -14.22 -11.64 -8.88
C PRO A 74 -13.43 -10.50 -9.51
N CYS A 75 -12.44 -10.87 -10.31
CA CYS A 75 -11.57 -9.90 -10.95
C CYS A 75 -12.32 -9.23 -12.11
N THR A 76 -12.42 -7.91 -12.09
CA THR A 76 -12.88 -7.11 -13.23
C THR A 76 -11.76 -6.81 -14.23
N ILE A 77 -10.54 -7.29 -13.99
CA ILE A 77 -9.35 -7.01 -14.80
C ILE A 77 -8.89 -8.30 -15.50
N PRO A 78 -8.90 -8.35 -16.84
CA PRO A 78 -8.38 -9.49 -17.60
C PRO A 78 -6.89 -9.72 -17.30
N GLY A 79 -6.50 -10.96 -17.02
CA GLY A 79 -5.09 -11.38 -16.86
C GLY A 79 -4.52 -11.26 -15.44
N ARG A 80 -5.30 -10.82 -14.45
CA ARG A 80 -4.97 -11.01 -13.03
C ARG A 80 -5.97 -11.98 -12.43
N ASP A 81 -5.51 -13.12 -11.94
CA ASP A 81 -6.31 -13.94 -11.05
C ASP A 81 -6.49 -13.15 -9.75
N GLY A 82 -7.73 -12.84 -9.39
CA GLY A 82 -8.07 -12.07 -8.19
C GLY A 82 -7.79 -12.87 -6.92
N ARG A 83 -6.52 -13.16 -6.64
CA ARG A 83 -6.03 -14.01 -5.55
C ARG A 83 -4.98 -13.28 -4.74
N ILE A 84 -5.19 -13.12 -3.44
CA ILE A 84 -4.23 -12.58 -2.48
C ILE A 84 -3.94 -13.65 -1.43
N VAL A 85 -2.66 -13.93 -1.19
CA VAL A 85 -2.24 -14.87 -0.15
C VAL A 85 -2.35 -14.19 1.21
N LEU A 86 -2.99 -14.87 2.16
CA LEU A 86 -3.17 -14.40 3.54
C LEU A 86 -2.34 -15.25 4.53
N SER A 87 -1.93 -14.64 5.64
CA SER A 87 -1.01 -15.21 6.65
C SER A 87 -1.69 -15.96 7.82
N GLY A 88 -2.96 -16.35 7.67
CA GLY A 88 -3.79 -16.99 8.70
C GLY A 88 -4.73 -18.04 8.12
N ILE A 89 -5.50 -18.73 8.96
CA ILE A 89 -6.53 -19.69 8.54
C ILE A 89 -7.84 -18.98 8.18
N PRO A 90 -8.70 -19.54 7.30
CA PRO A 90 -9.90 -18.86 6.80
C PRO A 90 -10.84 -18.40 7.92
N SER A 91 -10.98 -19.21 8.98
CA SER A 91 -11.85 -18.94 10.13
C SER A 91 -11.45 -17.72 10.97
N ASN A 92 -10.23 -17.21 10.81
CA ASN A 92 -9.77 -16.01 11.53
C ASN A 92 -10.22 -14.72 10.84
N TYR A 93 -10.79 -14.83 9.64
CA TYR A 93 -11.19 -13.70 8.85
C TYR A 93 -12.70 -13.50 8.89
N THR A 94 -13.10 -12.24 9.02
CA THR A 94 -14.50 -11.82 8.90
C THR A 94 -14.66 -11.09 7.58
N VAL A 95 -15.69 -11.43 6.82
CA VAL A 95 -16.04 -10.74 5.58
C VAL A 95 -17.36 -10.02 5.80
N THR A 96 -17.38 -8.70 5.60
CA THR A 96 -18.57 -7.85 5.72
C THR A 96 -18.76 -7.04 4.44
N GLN A 97 -20.01 -6.70 4.15
CA GLN A 97 -20.32 -5.76 3.06
C GLN A 97 -20.66 -4.40 3.68
N GLU A 98 -19.92 -3.37 3.29
CA GLU A 98 -20.11 -1.98 3.72
C GLU A 98 -20.47 -1.12 2.50
N GLY A 99 -21.76 -0.94 2.27
CA GLY A 99 -22.27 -0.27 1.07
C GLY A 99 -21.95 -1.08 -0.19
N ASP A 100 -21.20 -0.48 -1.11
CA ASP A 100 -20.76 -1.10 -2.36
C ASP A 100 -19.42 -1.85 -2.22
N ASP A 101 -18.74 -1.71 -1.08
CA ASP A 101 -17.46 -2.35 -0.80
C ASP A 101 -17.62 -3.62 0.04
N TRP A 102 -16.71 -4.56 -0.18
CA TRP A 102 -16.50 -5.74 0.63
C TRP A 102 -15.24 -5.55 1.47
N VAL A 103 -15.38 -5.75 2.77
CA VAL A 103 -14.34 -5.56 3.78
C VAL A 103 -13.97 -6.92 4.37
N VAL A 104 -12.67 -7.20 4.43
CA VAL A 104 -12.12 -8.39 5.08
C VAL A 104 -11.33 -7.95 6.28
N MET A 105 -11.59 -8.52 7.46
CA MET A 105 -10.86 -8.23 8.68
C MET A 105 -10.21 -9.49 9.26
N LEU A 106 -9.03 -9.37 9.85
CA LEU A 106 -8.38 -10.41 10.65
C LEU A 106 -8.67 -10.16 12.14
N GLY A 107 -9.33 -11.13 12.79
CA GLY A 107 -9.61 -11.06 14.22
C GLY A 107 -10.49 -9.87 14.64
N GLY A 108 -11.30 -9.32 13.71
CA GLY A 108 -12.21 -8.20 13.95
C GLY A 108 -11.56 -6.82 14.10
N THR A 109 -10.23 -6.70 13.91
CA THR A 109 -9.49 -5.46 14.20
C THR A 109 -8.68 -4.96 13.02
N LEU A 110 -7.95 -5.86 12.33
CA LEU A 110 -7.10 -5.46 11.21
C LEU A 110 -7.87 -5.65 9.91
N GLU A 111 -8.25 -4.56 9.24
CA GLU A 111 -8.72 -4.64 7.86
C GLU A 111 -7.60 -5.29 7.02
N MET A 112 -7.92 -6.18 6.10
CA MET A 112 -7.00 -6.92 5.21
C MET A 112 -7.31 -6.62 3.74
N TYR A 113 -8.57 -6.30 3.43
CA TYR A 113 -9.04 -5.93 2.11
C TYR A 113 -10.27 -5.03 2.24
N ARG A 114 -10.34 -4.03 1.36
CA ARG A 114 -11.55 -3.26 1.10
C ARG A 114 -11.66 -2.99 -0.40
N GLY A 115 -12.77 -3.38 -1.01
CA GLY A 115 -12.97 -3.13 -2.44
C GLY A 115 -14.16 -3.86 -3.04
N PRO A 116 -14.30 -3.83 -4.38
CA PRO A 116 -15.50 -4.28 -5.06
C PRO A 116 -15.66 -5.81 -5.06
N GLY A 117 -16.93 -6.22 -5.20
CA GLY A 117 -17.34 -7.58 -5.55
C GLY A 117 -17.39 -8.55 -4.36
N PRO A 118 -18.23 -9.59 -4.44
CA PRO A 118 -18.29 -10.61 -3.39
C PRO A 118 -16.96 -11.33 -3.27
N VAL A 119 -16.30 -11.19 -2.11
CA VAL A 119 -15.02 -11.86 -1.83
C VAL A 119 -15.21 -13.14 -1.03
N ARG A 120 -14.30 -14.11 -1.21
CA ARG A 120 -14.29 -15.39 -0.50
C ARG A 120 -12.88 -15.72 -0.01
N ILE A 121 -12.77 -16.44 1.10
CA ILE A 121 -11.48 -16.85 1.66
C ILE A 121 -11.46 -18.37 1.67
N GLU A 122 -10.44 -18.94 1.04
CA GLU A 122 -10.25 -20.38 0.93
C GLU A 122 -8.96 -20.81 1.62
N ALA A 123 -8.92 -22.05 2.10
CA ALA A 123 -7.68 -22.65 2.61
C ALA A 123 -6.74 -22.90 1.43
N ARG A 124 -5.45 -22.59 1.62
CA ARG A 124 -4.41 -22.88 0.64
C ARG A 124 -4.03 -24.36 0.79
N SER A 125 -4.54 -25.21 -0.10
CA SER A 125 -4.17 -26.63 -0.22
C SER A 125 -2.75 -26.81 -0.72
#